data_AF-A0A1L5KYF6-F1
#
_entry.id   AF-A0A1L5KYF6-F1
#
_cell.length_a   1.000
_cell.length_b   1.000
_cell.length_c   1.000
_cell.angle_alpha   90.00
_cell.angle_beta   90.00
_cell.angle_gamma   90.00
#
_symmetry.space_group_name_H-M   'P 1'
#
loop_
_entity.id
_entity.type
_entity.pdbx_description
1 polymer ?
#
loop_
_entity_poly.entity_id
_entity_poly.type
_entity_poly.pdbx_seq_one_letter_code
_entity_poly.pdbx_strand_id
1 'polypeptide(L)'
;RVLPSMLRRLNAGGVASAQFTENINLPPHIIMRETACEPKWRQWISEIRRYYNLGGDNFDVSAYYDLLAPLSAHVDAWETNYYHALPGYEAILDWYRGTGLRPYLAQLPDDGLYLRVLRASVERAIDFSYARGLVSRPATCFDGGCRRQGASPVPYRWFARQERGCDGVHHIGLRRE
;
A
#
# COMPACT_ATOMS: atom_id res chain seq x y z
N ARG A 1 14.71 3.31 -12.70
CA ARG A 1 15.89 2.83 -13.46
C ARG A 1 15.87 1.31 -13.69
N VAL A 2 15.50 0.50 -12.68
CA VAL A 2 15.49 -0.98 -12.77
C VAL A 2 14.60 -1.49 -13.91
N LEU A 3 13.31 -1.11 -13.94
CA LEU A 3 12.36 -1.67 -14.92
C LEU A 3 12.76 -1.41 -16.38
N PRO A 4 13.09 -0.17 -16.83
CA PRO A 4 13.62 0.04 -18.18
C PRO A 4 14.85 -0.81 -18.51
N SER A 5 15.76 -0.98 -17.55
CA SER A 5 16.97 -1.80 -17.77
C SER A 5 16.66 -3.28 -17.94
N MET A 6 15.62 -3.78 -17.26
CA MET A 6 15.16 -5.16 -17.42
C MET A 6 14.49 -5.36 -18.79
N LEU A 7 13.63 -4.44 -19.22
CA LEU A 7 12.98 -4.55 -20.53
C LEU A 7 13.97 -4.56 -21.69
N ARG A 8 15.02 -3.72 -21.63
CA ARG A 8 16.06 -3.68 -22.67
C ARG A 8 16.84 -4.98 -22.85
N ARG A 9 16.82 -5.86 -21.83
CA ARG A 9 17.49 -7.17 -21.86
C ARG A 9 16.65 -8.28 -22.49
N LEU A 10 15.37 -8.04 -22.79
CA LEU A 10 14.53 -9.01 -23.48
C LEU A 10 14.97 -9.16 -24.94
N ASN A 11 14.88 -10.36 -25.50
CA ASN A 11 14.99 -10.52 -26.96
C ASN A 11 13.79 -9.87 -27.66
N ALA A 12 13.89 -9.68 -28.98
CA ALA A 12 12.73 -9.34 -29.82
C ALA A 12 11.60 -10.37 -29.60
N GLY A 13 10.36 -9.91 -29.51
CA GLY A 13 9.19 -10.71 -29.14
C GLY A 13 9.08 -11.08 -27.66
N GLY A 14 10.03 -10.66 -26.81
CA GLY A 14 10.06 -11.03 -25.39
C GLY A 14 8.95 -10.40 -24.55
N VAL A 15 8.48 -11.11 -23.53
CA VAL A 15 7.43 -10.65 -22.61
C VAL A 15 8.02 -10.47 -21.21
N ALA A 16 7.66 -9.38 -20.54
CA ALA A 16 7.90 -9.19 -19.12
C ALA A 16 6.57 -8.99 -18.39
N SER A 17 6.43 -9.61 -17.22
CA SER A 17 5.30 -9.37 -16.34
C SER A 17 5.79 -9.08 -14.93
N ALA A 18 5.11 -8.16 -14.25
CA ALA A 18 5.42 -7.79 -12.89
C ALA A 18 4.12 -7.53 -12.12
N GLN A 19 4.17 -7.77 -10.81
CA GLN A 19 3.11 -7.41 -9.88
C GLN A 19 3.72 -6.50 -8.81
N PHE A 20 2.99 -5.44 -8.47
CA PHE A 20 3.36 -4.49 -7.42
C PHE A 20 2.20 -4.36 -6.45
N THR A 21 2.48 -4.42 -5.15
CA THR A 21 1.47 -4.22 -4.12
C THR A 21 1.32 -2.72 -3.83
N GLU A 22 0.08 -2.22 -3.79
CA GLU A 22 -0.26 -0.91 -3.25
C GLU A 22 -1.07 -1.12 -1.99
N ASN A 23 -0.35 -1.04 -0.87
CA ASN A 23 -0.97 -1.07 0.45
C ASN A 23 -0.44 0.05 1.34
N ILE A 24 0.40 0.94 0.79
CA ILE A 24 1.12 2.00 1.50
C ILE A 24 0.15 2.96 2.20
N ASN A 25 -1.00 3.20 1.56
CA ASN A 25 -2.04 4.10 2.01
C ASN A 25 -3.25 3.39 2.59
N LEU A 26 -3.18 2.06 2.77
CA LEU A 26 -4.22 1.34 3.48
C LEU A 26 -4.10 1.60 4.99
N PRO A 27 -5.24 1.62 5.72
CA PRO A 27 -5.26 1.97 7.14
C PRO A 27 -4.21 1.23 7.99
N PRO A 28 -3.97 -0.09 7.83
CA PRO A 28 -2.96 -0.78 8.62
C PRO A 28 -1.55 -0.19 8.46
N HIS A 29 -1.11 0.09 7.23
CA HIS A 29 0.22 0.65 6.97
C HIS A 29 0.37 2.08 7.50
N ILE A 30 -0.70 2.89 7.41
CA ILE A 30 -0.73 4.23 8.00
C ILE A 30 -0.55 4.14 9.51
N ILE A 31 -1.34 3.29 10.17
CA ILE A 31 -1.32 3.13 11.64
C ILE A 31 0.06 2.63 12.10
N MET A 32 0.67 1.67 11.40
CA MET A 32 2.02 1.19 11.71
C MET A 32 3.04 2.32 11.68
N ARG A 33 3.01 3.15 10.63
CA ARG A 33 3.91 4.28 10.47
C ARG A 33 3.69 5.34 11.54
N GLU A 34 2.44 5.69 11.83
CA GLU A 34 2.09 6.67 12.86
C GLU A 34 2.47 6.19 14.26
N THR A 35 2.17 4.92 14.59
CA THR A 35 2.56 4.33 15.86
C THR A 35 4.07 4.29 15.99
N ALA A 36 4.82 3.95 14.94
CA ALA A 36 6.29 3.98 14.96
C ALA A 36 6.86 5.40 15.21
N CYS A 37 6.15 6.46 14.83
CA CYS A 37 6.56 7.85 15.03
C CYS A 37 6.25 8.41 16.43
N GLU A 38 5.50 7.68 17.28
CA GLU A 38 5.16 8.18 18.62
C GLU A 38 6.44 8.40 19.47
N PRO A 39 6.50 9.46 20.30
CA PRO A 39 7.72 9.81 21.06
C PRO A 39 8.33 8.68 21.87
N LYS A 40 7.50 7.78 22.42
CA LYS A 40 7.93 6.66 23.26
C LYS A 40 8.83 5.64 22.52
N TRP A 41 8.77 5.61 21.19
CA TRP A 41 9.52 4.66 20.35
C TRP A 41 10.78 5.23 19.73
N ARG A 42 10.97 6.56 19.75
CA ARG A 42 12.09 7.25 19.09
C ARG A 42 13.47 6.78 19.55
N GLN A 43 13.56 6.24 20.75
CA GLN A 43 14.82 5.70 21.29
C GLN A 43 15.24 4.37 20.62
N TRP A 44 14.33 3.68 19.95
CA TRP A 44 14.57 2.39 19.30
C TRP A 44 14.34 2.46 17.80
N ILE A 45 13.20 3.02 17.37
CA ILE A 45 12.85 3.13 15.96
C ILE A 45 13.43 4.43 15.41
N SER A 46 14.50 4.30 14.63
CA SER A 46 15.18 5.40 13.94
C SER A 46 14.86 5.42 12.45
N GLU A 47 14.46 4.29 11.88
CA GLU A 47 14.10 4.18 10.46
C GLU A 47 12.63 3.78 10.29
N ILE A 48 11.93 4.58 9.49
CA ILE A 48 10.59 4.26 9.00
C ILE A 48 10.72 3.59 7.63
N ARG A 49 9.93 2.52 7.41
CA ARG A 49 9.89 1.79 6.14
C ARG A 49 9.75 2.76 4.96
N ARG A 50 10.70 2.67 4.02
CA ARG A 50 10.64 3.38 2.74
C ARG A 50 10.00 2.51 1.69
N TYR A 51 9.11 3.10 0.89
CA TYR A 51 8.53 2.45 -0.27
C TYR A 51 9.23 2.92 -1.54
N TYR A 52 9.61 1.96 -2.37
CA TYR A 52 10.38 2.19 -3.60
C TYR A 52 9.52 2.06 -4.86
N ASN A 53 8.20 2.01 -4.69
CA ASN A 53 7.27 2.02 -5.80
C ASN A 53 7.38 3.35 -6.56
N LEU A 54 7.09 3.32 -7.86
CA LEU A 54 6.98 4.53 -8.65
C LEU A 54 5.84 5.41 -8.09
N GLY A 55 6.12 6.69 -7.87
CA GLY A 55 5.22 7.59 -7.13
C GLY A 55 5.44 7.61 -5.61
N GLY A 56 6.37 6.80 -5.08
CA GLY A 56 6.71 6.77 -3.66
C GLY A 56 5.51 6.39 -2.79
N ASP A 57 5.19 7.26 -1.83
CA ASP A 57 4.04 7.07 -0.93
C ASP A 57 2.69 7.26 -1.63
N ASN A 58 2.65 7.80 -2.85
CA ASN A 58 1.41 8.07 -3.59
C ASN A 58 1.15 7.09 -4.75
N PHE A 59 1.86 5.94 -4.79
CA PHE A 59 1.82 4.90 -5.84
C PHE A 59 1.08 5.28 -7.12
N ASP A 60 1.82 5.48 -8.20
CA ASP A 60 1.26 5.99 -9.44
C ASP A 60 1.34 4.95 -10.56
N VAL A 61 0.20 4.30 -10.84
CA VAL A 61 0.08 3.34 -11.93
C VAL A 61 0.31 3.98 -13.30
N SER A 62 -0.12 5.22 -13.50
CA SER A 62 0.07 5.94 -14.76
C SER A 62 1.54 6.20 -15.02
N ALA A 63 2.30 6.52 -13.97
CA ALA A 63 3.75 6.69 -14.09
C ALA A 63 4.46 5.39 -14.55
N TYR A 64 3.95 4.20 -14.19
CA TYR A 64 4.49 2.95 -14.73
C TYR A 64 4.20 2.80 -16.21
N TYR A 65 2.97 3.13 -16.64
CA TYR A 65 2.62 3.12 -18.06
C TYR A 65 3.51 4.07 -18.86
N ASP A 66 3.63 5.34 -18.42
CA ASP A 66 4.44 6.36 -19.08
C ASP A 66 5.93 5.97 -19.15
N LEU A 67 6.43 5.27 -18.12
CA LEU A 67 7.82 4.80 -18.09
C LEU A 67 8.08 3.63 -19.07
N LEU A 68 7.08 2.78 -19.32
CA LEU A 68 7.26 1.48 -19.97
C LEU A 68 6.73 1.42 -21.40
N ALA A 69 5.68 2.20 -21.71
CA ALA A 69 5.09 2.30 -23.04
C ALA A 69 6.12 2.71 -24.12
N PRO A 70 7.04 3.67 -23.90
CA PRO A 70 8.04 4.03 -24.91
C PRO A 70 9.07 2.94 -25.22
N LEU A 71 9.13 1.86 -24.41
CA LEU A 71 10.11 0.77 -24.52
C LEU A 71 9.47 -0.56 -24.95
N SER A 72 8.16 -0.56 -25.18
CA SER A 72 7.36 -1.77 -25.41
C SER A 72 6.50 -1.57 -26.63
N ALA A 73 6.20 -2.66 -27.34
CA ALA A 73 5.21 -2.63 -28.42
C ALA A 73 3.79 -2.66 -27.88
N HIS A 74 3.59 -3.37 -26.77
CA HIS A 74 2.32 -3.49 -26.09
C HIS A 74 2.50 -3.41 -24.57
N VAL A 75 1.57 -2.72 -23.91
CA VAL A 75 1.53 -2.59 -22.45
C VAL A 75 0.10 -2.86 -21.98
N ASP A 76 -0.04 -3.86 -21.11
CA ASP A 76 -1.26 -4.17 -20.38
C ASP A 76 -1.05 -3.80 -18.91
N ALA A 77 -1.80 -2.82 -18.40
CA ALA A 77 -1.75 -2.43 -16.99
C ALA A 77 -3.14 -2.52 -16.37
N TRP A 78 -3.25 -3.15 -15.20
CA TRP A 78 -4.51 -3.24 -14.47
C TRP A 78 -4.32 -3.24 -12.96
N GLU A 79 -5.41 -2.97 -12.25
CA GLU A 79 -5.49 -2.97 -10.80
C GLU A 79 -6.45 -4.07 -10.33
N THR A 80 -6.14 -4.71 -9.22
CA THR A 80 -7.03 -5.69 -8.59
C THR A 80 -7.07 -5.48 -7.09
N ASN A 81 -8.26 -5.22 -6.57
CA ASN A 81 -8.47 -5.11 -5.13
C ASN A 81 -8.94 -6.45 -4.57
N TYR A 82 -8.18 -7.03 -3.64
CA TYR A 82 -8.49 -8.29 -3.01
C TYR A 82 -9.10 -8.04 -1.62
N TYR A 83 -10.16 -8.76 -1.30
CA TYR A 83 -10.82 -8.68 0.00
C TYR A 83 -10.59 -9.99 0.74
N HIS A 84 -9.93 -9.91 1.90
CA HIS A 84 -9.61 -11.06 2.72
C HIS A 84 -10.41 -11.00 4.03
N ALA A 85 -11.36 -11.93 4.17
CA ALA A 85 -12.11 -12.09 5.41
C ALA A 85 -11.20 -12.72 6.47
N LEU A 86 -10.82 -11.92 7.47
CA LEU A 86 -9.93 -12.35 8.56
C LEU A 86 -10.69 -12.44 9.89
N PRO A 87 -10.39 -13.45 10.75
CA PRO A 87 -11.05 -13.63 12.03
C PRO A 87 -10.54 -12.61 13.06
N GLY A 88 -11.08 -11.39 13.00
CA GLY A 88 -10.80 -10.31 13.95
C GLY A 88 -9.47 -9.59 13.74
N TYR A 89 -9.15 -8.72 14.68
CA TYR A 89 -8.01 -7.79 14.56
C TYR A 89 -6.64 -8.45 14.72
N GLU A 90 -6.55 -9.51 15.52
CA GLU A 90 -5.29 -10.24 15.69
C GLU A 90 -4.82 -10.88 14.39
N ALA A 91 -5.74 -11.47 13.62
CA ALA A 91 -5.42 -12.05 12.33
C ALA A 91 -4.88 -11.01 11.33
N ILE A 92 -5.32 -9.74 11.44
CA ILE A 92 -4.77 -8.64 10.64
C ILE A 92 -3.33 -8.36 11.06
N LEU A 93 -3.05 -8.27 12.36
CA LEU A 93 -1.69 -8.03 12.85
C LEU A 93 -0.74 -9.17 12.51
N ASP A 94 -1.19 -10.41 12.65
CA ASP A 94 -0.44 -11.61 12.28
C ASP A 94 -0.09 -11.64 10.80
N TRP A 95 -1.03 -11.25 9.94
CA TRP A 95 -0.76 -11.08 8.51
C TRP A 95 0.36 -10.06 8.27
N TYR A 96 0.28 -8.90 8.93
CA TYR A 96 1.25 -7.83 8.76
C TYR A 96 2.59 -8.06 9.47
N ARG A 97 2.69 -8.98 10.44
CA ARG A 97 3.97 -9.44 10.99
C ARG A 97 4.91 -9.89 9.88
N GLY A 98 4.38 -10.63 8.89
CA GLY A 98 5.13 -11.12 7.74
C GLY A 98 5.31 -10.11 6.60
N THR A 99 4.35 -9.20 6.39
CA THR A 99 4.26 -8.41 5.15
C THR A 99 4.55 -6.90 5.31
N GLY A 100 4.69 -6.41 6.55
CA GLY A 100 5.05 -5.00 6.73
C GLY A 100 5.62 -4.54 8.06
N LEU A 101 5.46 -5.32 9.14
CA LEU A 101 5.92 -4.94 10.47
C LEU A 101 7.38 -5.22 10.74
N ARG A 102 7.98 -6.18 10.05
CA ARG A 102 9.36 -6.62 10.28
C ARG A 102 10.40 -5.48 10.38
N PRO A 103 10.38 -4.43 9.52
CA PRO A 103 11.32 -3.32 9.64
C PRO A 103 11.23 -2.55 10.97
N TYR A 104 10.05 -2.49 11.59
CA TYR A 104 9.85 -1.82 12.88
C TYR A 104 10.21 -2.75 14.03
N LEU A 105 9.73 -4.01 13.99
CA LEU A 105 9.95 -4.98 15.07
C LEU A 105 11.44 -5.31 15.25
N ALA A 106 12.20 -5.35 14.15
CA ALA A 106 13.64 -5.62 14.19
C ALA A 106 14.47 -4.53 14.89
N GLN A 107 13.90 -3.33 15.10
CA GLN A 107 14.56 -2.22 15.79
C GLN A 107 14.26 -2.20 17.30
N LEU A 108 13.29 -2.98 17.76
CA LEU A 108 12.84 -2.98 19.15
C LEU A 108 13.57 -4.07 19.97
N PRO A 109 13.89 -3.80 21.25
CA PRO A 109 14.44 -4.82 22.15
C PRO A 109 13.40 -5.89 22.54
N ASP A 110 12.13 -5.50 22.58
CA ASP A 110 10.96 -6.35 22.78
C ASP A 110 9.81 -5.79 21.93
N ASP A 111 9.09 -6.67 21.23
CA ASP A 111 7.97 -6.27 20.37
C ASP A 111 6.62 -6.30 21.10
N GLY A 112 6.53 -6.90 22.29
CA GLY A 112 5.29 -7.13 23.01
C GLY A 112 4.52 -5.84 23.31
N LEU A 113 5.19 -4.81 23.82
CA LEU A 113 4.53 -3.51 24.08
C LEU A 113 4.10 -2.82 22.79
N TYR A 114 4.93 -2.88 21.74
CA TYR A 114 4.63 -2.25 20.46
C TYR A 114 3.41 -2.89 19.80
N LEU A 115 3.36 -4.21 19.77
CA LEU A 115 2.24 -4.98 19.23
C LEU A 115 0.94 -4.72 20.00
N ARG A 116 0.98 -4.58 21.33
CA ARG A 116 -0.20 -4.21 22.14
C ARG A 116 -0.72 -2.80 21.81
N VAL A 117 0.17 -1.82 21.67
CA VAL A 117 -0.20 -0.46 21.29
C VAL A 117 -0.77 -0.43 19.87
N LEU A 118 -0.11 -1.10 18.94
CA LEU A 118 -0.53 -1.21 17.55
C LEU A 118 -1.91 -1.86 17.44
N ARG A 119 -2.14 -2.96 18.15
CA ARG A 119 -3.44 -3.64 18.24
C ARG A 119 -4.54 -2.67 18.64
N ALA A 120 -4.35 -1.94 19.74
CA ALA A 120 -5.35 -0.99 20.21
C ALA A 120 -5.61 0.14 19.19
N SER A 121 -4.58 0.58 18.46
CA SER A 121 -4.74 1.59 17.39
C SER A 121 -5.46 1.02 16.17
N VAL A 122 -5.17 -0.22 15.77
CA VAL A 122 -5.83 -0.93 14.67
C VAL A 122 -7.31 -1.14 14.98
N GLU A 123 -7.65 -1.61 16.18
CA GLU A 123 -9.04 -1.78 16.62
C GLU A 123 -9.84 -0.48 16.49
N ARG A 124 -9.32 0.61 17.05
CA ARG A 124 -10.00 1.92 17.00
C ARG A 124 -10.19 2.45 15.58
N ALA A 125 -9.19 2.27 14.72
CA ALA A 125 -9.18 2.87 13.40
C ALA A 125 -9.94 2.05 12.36
N ILE A 126 -9.88 0.71 12.42
CA ILE A 126 -10.58 -0.16 11.48
C ILE A 126 -12.09 -0.10 11.71
N ASP A 127 -12.56 -0.04 12.96
CA ASP A 127 -13.97 0.21 13.24
C ASP A 127 -14.47 1.53 12.59
N PHE A 128 -13.61 2.55 12.54
CA PHE A 128 -13.92 3.84 11.92
C PHE A 128 -13.90 3.81 10.38
N SER A 129 -12.88 3.19 9.76
CA SER A 129 -12.69 3.17 8.31
C SER A 129 -13.69 2.27 7.59
N TYR A 130 -14.01 1.09 8.15
CA TYR A 130 -14.89 0.11 7.51
C TYR A 130 -16.37 0.42 7.73
N ALA A 131 -16.75 1.02 8.86
CA ALA A 131 -18.14 1.46 9.09
C ALA A 131 -18.60 2.56 8.12
N ARG A 132 -17.65 3.29 7.51
CA ARG A 132 -17.91 4.41 6.59
C ARG A 132 -17.65 4.08 5.12
N GLY A 133 -17.21 2.85 4.79
CA GLY A 133 -16.83 2.48 3.43
C GLY A 133 -15.65 3.30 2.88
N LEU A 134 -14.79 3.86 3.75
CA LEU A 134 -13.68 4.74 3.39
C LEU A 134 -12.43 3.95 2.96
N VAL A 135 -12.61 2.93 2.13
CA VAL A 135 -11.49 2.25 1.43
C VAL A 135 -11.24 2.93 0.07
N SER A 136 -11.45 4.25 0.02
CA SER A 136 -11.24 5.07 -1.17
C SER A 136 -10.38 6.27 -0.76
N ARG A 137 -9.12 6.25 -1.21
CA ARG A 137 -8.05 7.29 -1.19
C ARG A 137 -8.08 8.26 0.01
N PRO A 138 -7.11 8.19 0.95
CA PRO A 138 -6.97 9.23 1.96
C PRO A 138 -6.52 10.56 1.34
N ALA A 139 -6.94 11.66 1.97
CA ALA A 139 -6.53 13.01 1.61
C ALA A 139 -5.02 13.19 1.83
N THR A 140 -4.34 13.80 0.86
CA THR A 140 -2.95 14.25 0.98
C THR A 140 -2.86 15.41 1.97
N CYS A 141 -2.09 15.26 3.04
CA CYS A 141 -1.69 16.37 3.91
C CYS A 141 -0.53 17.15 3.25
N PHE A 142 -0.69 18.45 3.07
CA PHE A 142 0.38 19.39 2.73
C PHE A 142 0.65 20.31 3.92
N ASP A 143 1.87 20.82 4.02
CA ASP A 143 2.23 21.88 4.98
C ASP A 143 1.33 23.11 4.75
N GLY A 144 0.51 23.44 5.75
CA GLY A 144 -0.33 24.64 5.75
C GLY A 144 -1.85 24.44 5.79
N GLY A 145 -2.37 23.20 5.86
CA GLY A 145 -3.78 22.93 6.18
C GLY A 145 -4.47 21.88 5.30
N CYS A 146 -5.53 21.29 5.85
CA CYS A 146 -6.31 20.20 5.24
C CYS A 146 -7.33 20.76 4.21
N ARG A 147 -7.14 20.47 2.92
CA ARG A 147 -8.12 20.78 1.87
C ARG A 147 -8.61 19.46 1.26
N ARG A 148 -9.91 19.19 1.34
CA ARG A 148 -10.55 18.03 0.68
C ARG A 148 -10.31 18.15 -0.84
N GLN A 149 -9.59 17.19 -1.44
CA GLN A 149 -9.62 17.04 -2.89
C GLN A 149 -10.95 16.38 -3.27
N GLY A 150 -11.68 17.02 -4.20
CA GLY A 150 -12.96 16.54 -4.69
C GLY A 150 -12.83 15.17 -5.35
N ALA A 151 -13.88 14.37 -5.21
CA ALA A 151 -14.02 13.09 -5.87
C ALA A 151 -13.82 13.24 -7.39
N SER A 152 -12.88 12.49 -7.95
CA SER A 152 -12.80 12.30 -9.40
C SER A 152 -14.07 11.58 -9.88
N PRO A 153 -14.74 12.04 -10.96
CA PRO A 153 -15.98 11.45 -11.42
C PRO A 153 -15.67 10.22 -12.27
N VAL A 154 -15.30 9.11 -11.61
CA VAL A 154 -15.20 7.81 -12.29
C VAL A 154 -16.44 6.99 -11.89
N PRO A 155 -17.33 6.64 -12.83
CA PRO A 155 -18.64 6.11 -12.52
C PRO A 155 -18.57 4.61 -12.25
N TYR A 156 -18.21 4.22 -11.03
CA TYR A 156 -18.41 2.84 -10.58
C TYR A 156 -19.34 2.82 -9.36
N ARG A 157 -20.54 2.25 -9.53
CA ARG A 157 -21.49 1.98 -8.45
C ARG A 157 -21.00 0.75 -7.68
N TRP A 158 -20.42 0.96 -6.50
CA TRP A 158 -19.99 -0.11 -5.60
C TRP A 158 -21.16 -0.57 -4.72
N PHE A 159 -21.55 -1.83 -4.83
CA PHE A 159 -22.31 -2.53 -3.81
C PHE A 159 -21.33 -3.26 -2.90
N ALA A 160 -20.88 -2.61 -1.82
CA ALA A 160 -20.12 -3.28 -0.77
C ALA A 160 -21.11 -3.73 0.32
N ARG A 161 -21.39 -5.04 0.39
CA ARG A 161 -22.02 -5.65 1.56
C ARG A 161 -20.95 -5.69 2.68
N GLN A 162 -21.30 -5.17 3.86
CA GLN A 162 -20.46 -5.01 5.05
C GLN A 162 -19.80 -6.32 5.50
N GLU A 163 -18.58 -6.67 5.07
CA GLU A 163 -17.71 -7.62 5.80
C GLU A 163 -16.21 -7.26 5.63
N ARG A 164 -15.63 -6.71 6.71
CA ARG A 164 -14.23 -6.58 7.20
C ARG A 164 -13.03 -6.93 6.27
N GLY A 165 -12.02 -6.02 6.26
CA GLY A 165 -10.60 -6.26 5.87
C GLY A 165 -10.26 -6.12 4.36
N CYS A 166 -9.31 -5.25 3.99
CA CYS A 166 -8.95 -4.92 2.59
C CYS A 166 -7.42 -4.90 2.36
N ASP A 167 -6.96 -5.46 1.24
CA ASP A 167 -5.58 -5.37 0.71
C ASP A 167 -5.59 -5.25 -0.84
N GLY A 168 -4.80 -4.34 -1.42
CA GLY A 168 -4.80 -4.03 -2.86
C GLY A 168 -3.55 -4.55 -3.57
N VAL A 169 -3.69 -5.11 -4.78
CA VAL A 169 -2.54 -5.63 -5.56
C VAL A 169 -2.66 -5.26 -7.04
N HIS A 170 -1.61 -4.68 -7.61
CA HIS A 170 -1.56 -4.25 -9.01
C HIS A 170 -0.74 -5.22 -9.86
N HIS A 171 -1.17 -5.44 -11.09
CA HIS A 171 -0.49 -6.30 -12.04
C HIS A 171 -0.23 -5.54 -13.34
N ILE A 172 0.96 -5.69 -13.91
CA ILE A 172 1.36 -5.05 -15.16
C ILE A 172 2.01 -6.12 -16.06
N GLY A 173 1.41 -6.37 -17.22
CA GLY A 173 1.93 -7.22 -18.30
C GLY A 173 2.51 -6.39 -19.44
N LEU A 174 3.67 -6.76 -19.97
CA LEU A 174 4.41 -5.99 -20.98
C LEU A 174 4.92 -6.92 -22.08
N ARG A 175 4.86 -6.50 -23.35
CA ARG A 175 5.43 -7.22 -24.50
C ARG A 175 6.32 -6.32 -25.35
N ARG A 176 7.51 -6.81 -25.70
CA ARG A 176 8.48 -6.18 -26.61
C ARG A 176 8.36 -6.80 -28.00
N GLU A 177 8.37 -5.98 -29.05
CA GLU A 177 8.51 -6.43 -30.46
C GLU A 177 9.94 -6.84 -30.79
#